data_AF-A0A653DIZ3-F1
#
_entry.id   AF-A0A653DIZ3-F1
#
_cell.length_a   1.000
_cell.length_b   1.000
_cell.length_c   1.000
_cell.angle_alpha   90.00
_cell.angle_beta   90.00
_cell.angle_gamma   90.00
#
_symmetry.space_group_name_H-M   'P 1'
#
loop_
_entity.id
_entity.type
_entity.pdbx_description
1 polymer ?
#
loop_
_entity_poly.entity_id
_entity_poly.type
_entity_poly.pdbx_seq_one_letter_code
_entity_poly.pdbx_strand_id
1 'polypeptide(L)'
;MQDRAERYGHRMTFKTPLLPEARLEWETENSWLYNKVQQTEYPPIFARQSWTKGVLEKDMQMYFKPSETIGATFTPGAQNLRIQDMTRHKRKKVGPLGENGVLCYPPKKTKKQIEEEQKKEQERQNRLKVTNEGFVDIEDLLSGAYHRRRQEQKETQKSVTKMIKKVNLLKWEGFPDESE
;
A
#
# COMPACT_ATOMS: atom_id res chain seq x y z
N MET A 1 15.32 -5.21 17.26
CA MET A 1 13.90 -5.51 16.94
C MET A 1 13.59 -6.81 17.63
N GLN A 2 12.70 -6.83 18.63
CA GLN A 2 12.29 -8.10 19.24
C GLN A 2 11.59 -8.95 18.18
N ASP A 3 11.92 -10.25 18.18
CA ASP A 3 11.40 -11.17 17.19
C ASP A 3 9.89 -11.28 17.36
N ARG A 4 9.13 -11.16 16.26
CA ARG A 4 7.66 -11.13 16.34
C ARG A 4 7.10 -12.41 16.97
N ALA A 5 7.81 -13.52 16.80
CA ALA A 5 7.51 -14.81 17.39
C ALA A 5 7.53 -14.79 18.93
N GLU A 6 8.40 -13.99 19.55
CA GLU A 6 8.49 -13.89 21.01
C GLU A 6 7.29 -13.13 21.62
N ARG A 7 6.73 -12.16 20.88
CA ARG A 7 5.59 -11.35 21.36
C ARG A 7 4.24 -11.99 21.13
N TYR A 8 4.10 -12.78 20.07
CA TYR A 8 2.79 -13.28 19.61
C TYR A 8 2.71 -14.82 19.54
N GLY A 9 3.76 -15.54 19.93
CA GLY A 9 3.79 -17.00 19.97
C GLY A 9 4.00 -17.65 18.60
N HIS A 10 4.39 -18.92 18.61
CA HIS A 10 4.53 -19.72 17.40
C HIS A 10 3.17 -20.20 16.90
N ARG A 11 2.97 -20.21 15.58
CA ARG A 11 1.78 -20.77 14.94
C ARG A 11 1.80 -22.30 15.13
N MET A 12 1.00 -22.82 16.04
CA MET A 12 0.72 -24.25 16.12
C MET A 12 -0.15 -24.63 14.91
N THR A 13 0.40 -25.42 13.99
CA THR A 13 -0.43 -26.10 13.00
C THR A 13 -1.12 -27.26 13.71
N PHE A 14 -2.44 -27.21 13.83
CA PHE A 14 -3.22 -28.36 14.30
C PHE A 14 -3.00 -29.50 13.31
N LYS A 15 -2.15 -30.46 13.68
CA LYS A 15 -2.16 -31.76 13.05
C LYS A 15 -3.38 -32.46 13.61
N THR A 16 -4.28 -32.90 12.73
CA THR A 16 -5.37 -33.79 13.13
C THR A 16 -4.73 -34.92 13.93
N PRO A 17 -5.16 -35.17 15.18
CA PRO A 17 -4.65 -36.31 15.92
C PRO A 17 -4.97 -37.54 15.07
N LEU A 18 -3.93 -38.34 14.79
CA LEU A 18 -4.13 -39.60 14.09
C LEU A 18 -5.02 -40.44 15.01
N LEU A 19 -6.27 -40.63 14.61
CA LEU A 19 -7.18 -41.51 15.31
C LEU A 19 -6.56 -42.91 15.30
N PRO A 20 -6.55 -43.63 16.44
CA PRO A 20 -6.11 -45.00 16.43
C PRO A 20 -6.99 -45.78 15.45
N GLU A 21 -6.37 -46.49 14.52
CA GLU A 21 -7.09 -47.41 13.65
C GLU A 21 -7.81 -48.42 14.55
N ALA A 22 -9.14 -48.45 14.46
CA ALA A 22 -9.94 -49.45 15.14
C ALA A 22 -9.61 -50.81 14.52
N ARG A 23 -8.92 -51.66 15.28
CA ARG A 23 -8.51 -52.99 14.81
C ARG A 23 -9.74 -53.81 14.41
N LEU A 24 -9.62 -54.55 13.32
CA LEU A 24 -10.50 -55.67 13.04
C LEU A 24 -9.97 -56.90 13.78
N GLU A 25 -10.86 -57.76 14.29
CA GLU A 25 -10.55 -58.82 15.26
C GLU A 25 -9.51 -59.86 14.80
N TRP A 26 -9.20 -59.91 13.50
CA TRP A 26 -8.31 -60.89 12.87
C TRP A 26 -6.88 -60.40 12.62
N GLU A 27 -6.53 -59.15 12.94
CA GLU A 27 -5.16 -58.66 12.79
C GLU A 27 -4.28 -59.13 13.97
N THR A 28 -3.32 -60.02 13.67
CA THR A 28 -2.43 -60.62 14.68
C THR A 28 -1.23 -59.74 15.03
N GLU A 29 -0.82 -58.85 14.12
CA GLU A 29 0.32 -57.96 14.31
C GLU A 29 -0.14 -56.56 14.71
N ASN A 30 0.55 -55.98 15.70
CA ASN A 30 0.29 -54.62 16.13
C ASN A 30 0.66 -53.64 15.01
N SER A 31 -0.24 -52.70 14.69
CA SER A 31 0.07 -51.65 13.71
C SER A 31 1.33 -50.88 14.12
N TRP A 32 2.09 -50.42 13.11
CA TRP A 32 3.30 -49.62 13.34
C TRP A 32 3.04 -48.42 14.24
N LEU A 33 1.86 -47.81 14.15
CA LEU A 33 1.41 -46.72 15.02
C LEU A 33 1.27 -47.16 16.48
N TYR A 34 0.66 -48.31 16.74
CA TYR A 34 0.53 -48.85 18.10
C TYR A 34 1.90 -49.08 18.76
N ASN A 35 2.83 -49.69 18.01
CA ASN A 35 4.18 -49.91 18.49
C ASN A 35 4.93 -48.59 18.73
N LYS A 36 4.69 -47.58 17.89
CA LYS A 36 5.29 -46.25 18.05
C LYS A 36 4.72 -45.50 19.26
N VAL A 37 3.41 -45.56 19.51
CA VAL A 37 2.77 -44.95 20.70
C VAL A 37 3.24 -45.60 21.99
N GLN A 38 3.40 -46.94 22.00
CA GLN A 38 4.00 -47.67 23.11
C GLN A 38 5.47 -47.29 23.36
N GLN A 39 6.22 -46.94 22.32
CA GLN A 39 7.63 -46.54 22.40
C GLN A 39 7.84 -45.06 22.75
N THR A 40 6.84 -44.20 22.55
CA THR A 40 6.95 -42.79 22.92
C THR A 40 6.64 -42.62 24.40
N GLU A 41 7.67 -42.32 25.20
CA GLU A 41 7.47 -41.82 26.56
C GLU A 41 6.74 -40.47 26.50
N TYR A 42 5.51 -40.44 26.98
CA TYR A 42 4.79 -39.19 27.17
C TYR A 42 5.56 -38.33 28.18
N PRO A 43 5.71 -37.02 27.93
CA PRO A 43 6.31 -36.14 28.92
C PRO A 43 5.48 -36.20 30.22
N PRO A 44 6.14 -36.18 31.38
CA PRO A 44 5.45 -36.30 32.66
C PRO A 44 4.47 -35.13 32.83
N ILE A 45 3.20 -35.47 33.11
CA ILE A 45 2.10 -34.50 33.30
C ILE A 45 2.42 -33.49 34.41
N PHE A 46 3.24 -33.90 35.38
CA PHE A 46 3.69 -33.07 36.50
C PHE A 46 5.21 -32.93 36.51
N ALA A 47 5.70 -31.71 36.68
CA ALA A 47 7.12 -31.48 36.90
C ALA A 47 7.53 -32.00 38.29
N ARG A 48 8.67 -32.71 38.37
CA ARG A 48 9.17 -33.33 39.61
C ARG A 48 9.46 -32.34 40.74
N GLN A 49 9.74 -31.08 40.41
CA GLN A 49 9.98 -30.00 41.38
C GLN A 49 9.42 -28.67 40.86
N SER A 50 8.19 -28.34 41.25
CA SER A 50 7.73 -26.95 41.23
C SER A 50 6.64 -26.78 42.28
N TRP A 51 6.86 -25.90 43.25
CA TRP A 51 5.90 -25.64 44.34
C TRP A 51 4.60 -24.95 43.85
N THR A 52 4.62 -24.47 42.61
CA THR A 52 3.45 -24.11 41.80
C THR A 52 3.84 -24.38 40.35
N LYS A 53 3.12 -25.26 39.66
CA LYS A 53 2.93 -25.34 38.19
C LYS A 53 2.58 -26.77 37.79
N GLY A 54 1.29 -27.04 37.61
CA GLY A 54 0.96 -27.81 36.41
C GLY A 54 1.55 -27.03 35.24
N VAL A 55 2.24 -27.70 34.31
CA VAL A 55 2.49 -27.09 33.02
C VAL A 55 1.12 -26.97 32.39
N LEU A 56 0.46 -25.83 32.61
CA LEU A 56 -0.52 -25.35 31.66
C LEU A 56 0.28 -25.14 30.39
N GLU A 57 0.39 -26.19 29.57
CA GLU A 57 0.33 -25.97 28.13
C GLU A 57 -0.99 -25.24 27.96
N LYS A 58 -0.87 -23.92 28.03
CA LYS A 58 -1.92 -23.02 27.70
C LYS A 58 -2.03 -23.29 26.22
N ASP A 59 -2.96 -24.18 25.85
CA ASP A 59 -3.66 -24.15 24.59
C ASP A 59 -4.24 -22.74 24.51
N MET A 60 -3.36 -21.77 24.23
CA MET A 60 -3.70 -20.39 24.03
C MET A 60 -4.42 -20.44 22.70
N GLN A 61 -5.72 -20.70 22.76
CA GLN A 61 -6.67 -19.97 21.95
C GLN A 61 -6.25 -18.52 22.10
N MET A 62 -5.47 -18.05 21.13
CA MET A 62 -5.01 -16.69 21.12
C MET A 62 -6.26 -15.83 21.20
N TYR A 63 -6.40 -15.08 22.29
CA TYR A 63 -7.48 -14.13 22.47
C TYR A 63 -7.24 -12.97 21.50
N PHE A 64 -7.62 -13.19 20.23
CA PHE A 64 -7.67 -12.14 19.23
C PHE A 64 -8.92 -11.31 19.50
N LYS A 65 -8.80 -9.98 19.40
CA LYS A 65 -9.95 -9.10 19.56
C LYS A 65 -11.03 -9.53 18.56
N PRO A 66 -12.33 -9.58 18.92
CA PRO A 66 -13.38 -10.03 18.00
C PRO A 66 -13.34 -9.29 16.65
N SER A 67 -13.04 -7.98 16.66
CA SER A 67 -12.84 -7.16 15.46
C SER A 67 -11.79 -7.69 14.48
N GLU A 68 -10.83 -8.48 14.95
CA GLU A 68 -9.74 -9.05 14.15
C GLU A 68 -10.03 -10.49 13.68
N THR A 69 -11.06 -11.13 14.25
CA THR A 69 -11.28 -12.58 14.14
C THR A 69 -12.60 -12.93 13.45
N ILE A 70 -13.60 -12.04 13.48
CA ILE A 70 -14.95 -12.30 12.95
C ILE A 70 -14.93 -12.75 11.49
N GLY A 71 -14.04 -12.24 10.64
CA GLY A 71 -13.97 -12.65 9.23
C GLY A 71 -13.05 -13.84 8.96
N ALA A 72 -12.05 -14.06 9.81
CA ALA A 72 -11.00 -15.06 9.58
C ALA A 72 -11.39 -16.48 10.04
N THR A 73 -12.41 -16.61 10.90
CA THR A 73 -12.90 -17.91 11.39
C THR A 73 -13.80 -18.62 10.40
N PHE A 74 -14.55 -17.88 9.57
CA PHE A 74 -15.50 -18.48 8.62
C PHE A 74 -14.87 -18.87 7.28
N THR A 75 -13.72 -18.29 6.94
CA THR A 75 -13.02 -18.56 5.67
C THR A 75 -11.52 -18.71 5.90
N PRO A 76 -10.95 -19.92 5.76
CA PRO A 76 -9.51 -20.15 5.95
C PRO A 76 -8.60 -19.26 5.07
N GLY A 77 -9.07 -18.91 3.87
CA GLY A 77 -8.35 -17.98 2.97
C GLY A 77 -8.30 -16.53 3.47
N ALA A 78 -9.26 -16.11 4.29
CA ALA A 78 -9.32 -14.75 4.85
C ALA A 78 -8.30 -14.53 5.98
N GLN A 79 -7.72 -15.60 6.53
CA GLN A 79 -6.69 -15.50 7.56
C GLN A 79 -5.45 -14.74 7.08
N ASN A 80 -5.08 -14.88 5.81
CA ASN A 80 -3.93 -14.19 5.21
C ASN A 80 -4.17 -12.69 4.95
N LEU A 81 -5.42 -12.23 5.04
CA LEU A 81 -5.80 -10.82 4.81
C LEU A 81 -5.84 -10.00 6.10
N ARG A 82 -5.35 -10.57 7.21
CA ARG A 82 -5.30 -9.89 8.50
C ARG A 82 -4.39 -8.67 8.44
N ILE A 83 -4.89 -7.52 8.91
CA ILE A 83 -4.18 -6.22 8.90
C ILE A 83 -2.80 -6.29 9.59
N GLN A 84 -2.64 -7.17 10.58
CA GLN A 84 -1.37 -7.37 11.29
C GLN A 84 -0.31 -8.11 10.46
N ASP A 85 -0.76 -9.01 9.58
CA ASP A 85 0.09 -9.80 8.68
C ASP A 85 0.40 -9.04 7.38
N MET A 86 -0.45 -8.07 7.03
CA MET A 86 -0.17 -7.15 5.94
C MET A 86 1.11 -6.36 6.21
N THR A 87 2.03 -6.38 5.24
CA THR A 87 3.23 -5.56 5.28
C THR A 87 2.83 -4.09 5.27
N ARG A 88 3.12 -3.36 6.35
CA ARG A 88 2.88 -1.91 6.42
C ARG A 88 3.61 -1.24 5.25
N HIS A 89 2.88 -0.51 4.42
CA HIS A 89 3.52 0.33 3.39
C HIS A 89 4.54 1.26 4.06
N LYS A 90 5.79 1.19 3.60
CA LYS A 90 6.87 2.07 4.08
C LYS A 90 6.45 3.51 3.77
N ARG A 91 5.94 4.23 4.77
CA ARG A 91 5.73 5.67 4.66
C ARG A 91 7.10 6.30 4.39
N LYS A 92 7.22 7.04 3.30
CA LYS A 92 8.43 7.83 3.03
C LYS A 92 8.62 8.75 4.25
N LYS A 93 9.77 8.63 4.92
CA LYS A 93 10.08 9.45 6.08
C LYS A 93 10.20 10.90 5.60
N VAL A 94 9.22 11.71 5.96
CA VAL A 94 9.26 13.16 5.75
C VAL A 94 9.88 13.73 7.01
N GLY A 95 11.12 14.19 6.94
CA GLY A 95 11.88 14.64 8.11
C GLY A 95 13.30 15.11 7.73
N PRO A 96 14.11 15.55 8.72
CA PRO A 96 15.46 16.06 8.48
C PRO A 96 16.48 14.96 8.12
N LEU A 97 16.04 13.70 8.04
CA LEU A 97 16.88 12.56 7.73
C LEU A 97 16.93 12.36 6.21
N GLY A 98 18.14 12.34 5.66
CA GLY A 98 18.39 12.00 4.26
C GLY A 98 18.14 10.51 3.96
N GLU A 99 18.37 10.11 2.71
CA GLU A 99 18.16 8.70 2.27
C GLU A 99 19.05 7.71 3.02
N ASN A 100 20.24 8.15 3.40
CA ASN A 100 21.20 7.37 4.18
C ASN A 100 20.85 7.31 5.68
N GLY A 101 19.73 7.91 6.11
CA GLY A 101 19.34 7.98 7.52
C GLY A 101 20.19 8.93 8.37
N VAL A 102 21.02 9.76 7.75
CA VAL A 102 21.81 10.81 8.41
C VAL A 102 21.06 12.13 8.36
N LEU A 103 21.18 12.97 9.40
CA LEU A 103 20.63 14.32 9.41
C LEU A 103 21.26 15.13 8.26
N CYS A 104 20.41 15.70 7.40
CA CYS A 104 20.82 16.51 6.25
C CYS A 104 20.12 17.86 6.30
N TYR A 105 20.89 18.93 6.07
CA TYR A 105 20.38 20.28 5.94
C TYR A 105 20.59 20.79 4.51
N PRO A 106 19.58 21.44 3.88
CA PRO A 106 18.24 21.68 4.39
C PRO A 106 17.38 20.39 4.41
N PRO A 107 16.40 20.30 5.32
CA PRO A 107 15.49 19.16 5.36
C PRO A 107 14.76 19.02 4.01
N LYS A 108 14.48 17.78 3.60
CA LYS A 108 13.75 17.51 2.37
C LYS A 108 12.36 18.16 2.43
N LYS A 109 12.07 19.01 1.45
CA LYS A 109 10.76 19.66 1.31
C LYS A 109 9.66 18.62 1.15
N THR A 110 8.53 18.88 1.78
CA THR A 110 7.31 18.08 1.57
C THR A 110 6.77 18.30 0.16
N LYS A 111 6.01 17.34 -0.39
CA LYS A 111 5.35 17.51 -1.70
C LYS A 111 4.53 18.81 -1.77
N LYS A 112 3.79 19.11 -0.70
CA LYS A 112 2.99 20.34 -0.57
C LYS A 112 3.83 21.61 -0.68
N GLN A 113 5.00 21.64 -0.03
CA GLN A 113 5.91 22.79 -0.10
C GLN A 113 6.49 22.96 -1.51
N ILE A 114 6.82 21.86 -2.19
CA ILE A 114 7.31 21.90 -3.58
C ILE A 114 6.23 22.44 -4.51
N GLU A 115 4.99 21.95 -4.37
CA GLU A 115 3.84 22.42 -5.16
C GLU A 115 3.56 23.91 -4.91
N GLU A 116 3.64 24.37 -3.67
CA GLU A 116 3.43 25.78 -3.33
C GLU A 116 4.55 26.68 -3.89
N GLU A 117 5.80 26.24 -3.82
CA GLU A 117 6.93 26.96 -4.43
C GLU A 117 6.81 27.04 -5.95
N GLN A 118 6.45 25.93 -6.61
CA GLN A 118 6.21 25.91 -8.05
C GLN A 118 5.07 26.86 -8.43
N LYS A 119 3.99 26.88 -7.64
CA LYS A 119 2.87 27.80 -7.86
C LYS A 119 3.31 29.26 -7.71
N LYS A 120 4.07 29.60 -6.67
CA LYS A 120 4.61 30.96 -6.47
C LYS A 120 5.55 31.38 -7.60
N GLU A 121 6.41 30.47 -8.06
CA GLU A 121 7.33 30.76 -9.17
C GLU A 121 6.57 30.97 -10.48
N GLN A 122 5.53 30.16 -10.74
CA GLN A 122 4.64 30.37 -11.89
C GLN A 122 3.90 31.71 -11.81
N GLU A 123 3.36 32.08 -10.64
CA GLU A 123 2.73 33.37 -10.43
C GLU A 123 3.70 34.53 -10.66
N ARG A 124 4.94 34.41 -10.18
CA ARG A 124 6.00 35.40 -10.41
C ARG A 124 6.34 35.52 -11.90
N GLN A 125 6.50 34.40 -12.61
CA GLN A 125 6.74 34.41 -14.05
C GLN A 125 5.56 35.01 -14.82
N ASN A 126 4.33 34.70 -14.43
CA ASN A 126 3.14 35.29 -15.04
C ASN A 126 3.09 36.80 -14.80
N ARG A 127 3.43 37.29 -13.60
CA ARG A 127 3.54 38.74 -13.33
C ARG A 127 4.63 39.41 -14.17
N LEU A 128 5.77 38.75 -14.36
CA LEU A 128 6.85 39.25 -15.24
C LEU A 128 6.39 39.29 -16.71
N LYS A 129 5.63 38.30 -17.17
CA LYS A 129 5.04 38.31 -18.52
C LYS A 129 4.04 39.45 -18.69
N VAL A 130 3.15 39.65 -17.72
CA VAL A 130 2.14 40.74 -17.74
C VAL A 130 2.79 42.12 -17.71
N THR A 131 3.83 42.32 -16.89
CA THR A 131 4.56 43.60 -16.89
C THR A 131 5.30 43.88 -18.19
N ASN A 132 5.65 42.84 -18.94
CA ASN A 132 6.23 42.95 -20.27
C ASN A 132 5.20 42.98 -21.40
N GLU A 133 3.88 42.98 -21.11
CA GLU A 133 2.83 43.15 -22.12
C GLU A 133 2.87 44.57 -22.68
N GLY A 134 3.56 44.73 -23.80
CA GLY A 134 3.72 46.02 -24.50
C GLY A 134 5.16 46.29 -24.92
N PHE A 135 6.13 45.60 -24.32
CA PHE A 135 7.52 45.64 -24.77
C PHE A 135 7.74 44.56 -25.83
N VAL A 136 8.25 44.99 -26.98
CA VAL A 136 8.63 44.11 -28.09
C VAL A 136 10.12 44.28 -28.33
N ASP A 137 10.84 43.17 -28.42
CA ASP A 137 12.27 43.21 -28.70
C ASP A 137 12.52 43.82 -30.09
N ILE A 138 13.47 44.77 -30.13
CA ILE A 138 13.80 45.51 -31.36
C ILE A 138 14.36 44.56 -32.43
N GLU A 139 15.13 43.54 -32.03
CA GLU A 139 15.66 42.50 -32.93
C GLU A 139 14.53 41.72 -33.62
N ASP A 140 13.43 41.45 -32.92
CA ASP A 140 12.25 40.77 -33.46
C ASP A 140 11.47 41.64 -34.46
N LEU A 141 11.50 42.97 -34.26
CA LEU A 141 10.94 43.94 -35.21
C LEU A 141 11.80 44.04 -36.47
N LEU A 142 13.13 44.12 -36.32
CA LEU A 142 14.09 44.23 -37.42
C LEU A 142 14.15 42.95 -38.26
N SER A 143 14.11 41.79 -37.62
CA SER A 143 14.09 40.48 -38.32
C SER A 143 12.72 40.15 -38.94
N GLY A 144 11.67 40.89 -38.58
CA GLY A 144 10.29 40.61 -38.98
C GLY A 144 9.67 39.38 -38.30
N ALA A 145 10.37 38.74 -37.36
CA ALA A 145 9.89 37.57 -36.62
C ALA A 145 8.61 37.88 -35.83
N TYR A 146 8.49 39.10 -35.29
CA TYR A 146 7.28 39.57 -34.61
C TYR A 146 6.03 39.47 -35.49
N HIS A 147 6.13 39.94 -36.73
CA HIS A 147 4.99 39.94 -37.67
C HIS A 147 4.57 38.52 -38.06
N ARG A 148 5.53 37.62 -38.26
CA ARG A 148 5.26 36.19 -38.55
C ARG A 148 4.53 35.52 -37.40
N ARG A 149 5.07 35.62 -36.17
CA ARG A 149 4.41 35.09 -34.95
C ARG A 149 2.99 35.64 -34.78
N ARG A 150 2.79 36.94 -35.05
CA ARG A 150 1.45 37.55 -34.94
C ARG A 150 0.47 37.04 -36.00
N GLN A 151 0.94 36.68 -37.20
CA GLN A 151 0.10 36.07 -38.22
C GLN A 151 -0.27 34.63 -37.84
N GLU A 152 0.70 33.83 -37.41
CA GLU A 152 0.48 32.47 -36.93
C GLU A 152 -0.50 32.42 -35.74
N GLN A 153 -0.37 33.36 -34.79
CA GLN A 153 -1.33 33.50 -33.69
C GLN A 153 -2.74 33.84 -34.17
N LYS A 154 -2.89 34.67 -35.19
CA LYS A 154 -4.21 34.95 -35.79
C LYS A 154 -4.78 33.73 -36.49
N GLU A 155 -3.96 32.94 -37.18
CA GLU A 155 -4.39 31.73 -37.88
C GLU A 155 -4.82 30.64 -36.90
N THR A 156 -4.04 30.41 -35.86
CA THR A 156 -4.37 29.49 -34.75
C THR A 156 -5.63 29.95 -34.01
N GLN A 157 -5.79 31.24 -33.71
CA GLN A 157 -7.04 31.74 -33.13
C GLN A 157 -8.25 31.53 -34.05
N LYS A 158 -8.07 31.71 -35.37
CA LYS A 158 -9.12 31.42 -36.36
C LYS A 158 -9.47 29.93 -36.41
N SER A 159 -8.48 29.02 -36.32
CA SER A 159 -8.74 27.59 -36.30
C SER A 159 -9.44 27.15 -35.01
N VAL A 160 -9.00 27.65 -33.85
CA VAL A 160 -9.61 27.40 -32.54
C VAL A 160 -11.06 27.90 -32.51
N THR A 161 -11.33 29.12 -32.97
CA THR A 161 -12.69 29.66 -33.01
C THR A 161 -13.60 28.89 -33.95
N LYS A 162 -13.10 28.42 -35.11
CA LYS A 162 -13.84 27.52 -36.00
C LYS A 162 -14.17 26.19 -35.30
N MET A 163 -13.20 25.62 -34.59
CA MET A 163 -13.38 24.38 -33.83
C MET A 163 -14.44 24.56 -32.74
N ILE A 164 -14.37 25.63 -31.95
CA ILE A 164 -15.36 25.96 -30.90
C ILE A 164 -16.75 26.12 -31.52
N LYS A 165 -16.89 26.85 -32.63
CA LYS A 165 -18.17 27.00 -33.32
C LYS A 165 -18.73 25.67 -33.80
N LYS A 166 -17.87 24.79 -34.34
CA LYS A 166 -18.25 23.45 -34.77
C LYS A 166 -18.71 22.59 -33.59
N VAL A 167 -17.94 22.55 -32.51
CA VAL A 167 -18.29 21.82 -31.28
C VAL A 167 -19.62 22.32 -30.72
N ASN A 168 -19.82 23.64 -30.65
CA ASN A 168 -21.08 24.22 -30.20
C ASN A 168 -22.22 23.80 -31.13
N LEU A 169 -22.07 23.86 -32.45
CA LEU A 169 -23.10 23.42 -33.40
C LEU A 169 -23.51 21.96 -33.16
N LEU A 170 -22.55 21.05 -32.98
CA LEU A 170 -22.84 19.64 -32.67
C LEU A 170 -23.60 19.47 -31.34
N LYS A 171 -23.28 20.28 -30.31
CA LYS A 171 -24.03 20.28 -29.05
C LYS A 171 -25.48 20.71 -29.23
N TRP A 172 -25.75 21.66 -30.11
CA TRP A 172 -27.12 22.11 -30.44
C TRP A 172 -27.88 21.08 -31.30
N GLU A 173 -27.18 20.27 -32.10
CA GLU A 173 -27.76 19.19 -32.92
C GLU A 173 -28.08 17.91 -32.11
N GLY A 174 -27.85 17.91 -30.79
CA GLY A 174 -28.28 16.84 -29.89
C GLY A 174 -27.37 15.62 -29.87
N PHE A 175 -26.10 15.74 -30.26
CA PHE A 175 -25.09 14.71 -30.00
C PHE A 175 -24.61 14.83 -28.54
N PRO A 176 -24.95 13.90 -27.64
CA PRO A 176 -24.47 13.93 -26.26
C PRO A 176 -22.96 13.67 -26.21
N ASP A 177 -22.24 14.41 -25.36
CA ASP A 177 -20.83 14.15 -25.03
C ASP A 177 -20.78 12.77 -24.32
N GLU A 178 -20.23 11.72 -24.96
CA GLU A 178 -20.09 10.36 -24.37
C GLU A 178 -19.01 10.25 -23.27
N SER A 179 -18.77 11.31 -22.52
CA SER A 179 -17.77 11.32 -21.44
C SER A 179 -18.43 11.64 -20.09
N GLU A 180 -19.03 10.62 -19.48
CA GLU A 180 -19.17 10.48 -18.03
C GLU A 180 -18.01 9.65 -17.45
#